data_AF-A0A7Y6YKB7-F1
#
_entry.id   AF-A0A7Y6YKB7-F1
#
_cell.length_a   1.000
_cell.length_b   1.000
_cell.length_c   1.000
_cell.angle_alpha   90.00
_cell.angle_beta   90.00
_cell.angle_gamma   90.00
#
_symmetry.space_group_name_H-M   'P 1'
#
loop_
_entity.id
_entity.type
_entity.pdbx_description
1 polymer ?
#
loop_
_entity_poly.entity_id
_entity_poly.type
_entity_poly.pdbx_seq_one_letter_code
_entity_poly.pdbx_strand_id
1 'polypeptide(L)'
;MKLFVGLGNPGPKYERNRHNIGFMALDQIASDHGFSPRKSKFQALISEGTLGGEKVLLLKPQTFMNLSGQSVGEAMRFYKLTPADVVVLHDELDL
;
A
#
# COMPACT_ATOMS: atom_id res chain seq x y z
N MET A 1 1.96 -8.38 -12.58
CA MET A 1 2.31 -7.31 -11.63
C MET A 1 1.59 -7.59 -10.33
N LYS A 2 2.24 -7.32 -9.19
CA LYS A 2 1.60 -7.43 -7.86
C LYS A 2 1.23 -6.06 -7.31
N LEU A 3 0.19 -6.03 -6.49
CA LEU A 3 -0.25 -4.86 -5.74
C LEU A 3 0.00 -5.12 -4.25
N PHE A 4 0.91 -4.36 -3.66
CA PHE A 4 1.20 -4.41 -2.24
C PHE A 4 0.50 -3.24 -1.57
N VAL A 5 -0.42 -3.56 -0.66
CA VAL A 5 -1.27 -2.60 0.03
C VAL A 5 -0.82 -2.51 1.47
N GLY A 6 -0.43 -1.33 1.93
CA GLY A 6 -0.18 -1.07 3.34
C GLY A 6 -1.41 -0.40 3.92
N LEU A 7 -2.03 -1.00 4.94
CA LEU A 7 -3.15 -0.40 5.64
C LEU A 7 -2.67 0.58 6.73
N GLY A 8 -3.49 1.59 7.00
CA GLY A 8 -3.17 2.66 7.94
C GLY A 8 -4.07 3.89 7.78
N ASN A 9 -3.84 4.89 8.63
CA ASN A 9 -4.51 6.18 8.58
C ASN A 9 -3.56 7.29 8.10
N PRO A 10 -4.02 8.20 7.22
CA PRO A 10 -3.21 9.33 6.76
C PRO A 10 -3.09 10.43 7.82
N GLY A 11 -1.96 11.13 7.80
CA GLY A 11 -1.70 12.31 8.62
C GLY A 11 -0.68 12.09 9.75
N PRO A 12 0.02 13.16 10.17
CA PRO A 12 1.21 13.07 11.02
C PRO A 12 0.94 12.43 12.39
N LYS A 13 -0.27 12.63 12.94
CA LYS A 13 -0.67 12.04 14.23
C LYS A 13 -0.73 10.50 14.25
N TYR A 14 -0.76 9.83 13.10
CA TYR A 14 -0.87 8.38 13.02
C TYR A 14 0.42 7.67 12.63
N GLU A 15 1.47 8.39 12.20
CA GLU A 15 2.65 7.83 11.55
C GLU A 15 3.33 6.70 12.33
N ARG A 16 3.31 6.76 13.67
CA ARG A 16 3.94 5.77 14.54
C ARG A 16 2.94 4.97 15.38
N ASN A 17 1.66 4.96 14.98
CA ASN A 17 0.65 4.11 15.59
C ASN A 17 0.82 2.65 15.12
N ARG A 18 0.55 1.66 15.98
CA ARG A 18 0.53 0.23 15.62
C ARG A 18 -0.36 -0.04 14.40
N HIS A 19 -1.51 0.64 14.30
CA HIS A 19 -2.42 0.57 13.15
C HIS A 19 -1.82 1.06 11.82
N ASN A 20 -0.65 1.70 11.85
CA ASN A 20 0.04 2.18 10.65
C ASN A 20 1.22 1.25 10.25
N ILE A 21 1.34 0.06 10.82
CA ILE A 21 2.46 -0.85 10.49
C ILE A 21 2.48 -1.22 9.00
N GLY A 22 1.32 -1.33 8.36
CA GLY A 22 1.22 -1.56 6.92
C GLY A 22 1.83 -0.40 6.11
N PHE A 23 1.55 0.85 6.51
CA PHE A 23 2.19 2.02 5.92
C PHE A 23 3.69 2.04 6.13
N MET A 24 4.16 1.75 7.34
CA MET A 24 5.58 1.72 7.69
C MET A 24 6.33 0.63 6.91
N ALA A 25 5.74 -0.55 6.76
CA ALA A 25 6.32 -1.64 5.97
C ALA A 25 6.49 -1.25 4.50
N LEU A 26 5.49 -0.61 3.89
CA LEU A 26 5.63 -0.12 2.51
C LEU A 26 6.69 0.97 2.37
N ASP A 27 6.84 1.83 3.37
CA ASP A 27 7.85 2.88 3.36
C ASP A 27 9.27 2.29 3.39
N GLN A 28 9.47 1.26 4.22
CA GLN A 28 10.73 0.54 4.28
C GLN A 28 11.04 -0.22 2.99
N ILE A 29 10.05 -0.96 2.44
CA ILE A 29 10.20 -1.68 1.16
C ILE A 29 10.57 -0.71 0.03
N ALA A 30 9.89 0.43 -0.05
CA ALA A 30 10.17 1.44 -1.07
C ALA A 30 11.62 1.95 -0.99
N SER A 31 12.09 2.22 0.23
CA SER A 31 13.44 2.69 0.52
C SER A 31 14.50 1.64 0.15
N ASP A 32 14.33 0.41 0.61
CA ASP A 32 15.33 -0.66 0.47
C ASP A 32 15.50 -1.12 -0.98
N HIS A 33 14.45 -0.97 -1.79
CA HIS A 33 14.43 -1.47 -3.17
C HIS A 33 14.37 -0.37 -4.23
N GLY A 34 14.55 0.90 -3.86
CA GLY A 34 14.65 2.01 -4.80
C GLY A 34 13.38 2.23 -5.63
N PHE A 35 12.21 2.09 -5.01
CA PHE A 35 10.95 2.38 -5.69
C PHE A 35 10.85 3.86 -6.09
N SER A 36 10.08 4.12 -7.15
CA SER A 36 9.91 5.47 -7.69
C SER A 36 9.32 6.47 -6.68
N PRO A 37 9.54 7.79 -6.87
CA PRO A 37 8.91 8.81 -6.03
C PRO A 37 7.39 8.67 -5.99
N ARG A 38 6.81 8.93 -4.81
CA ARG A 38 5.38 8.75 -4.57
C ARG A 38 4.54 9.69 -5.43
N LYS A 39 3.42 9.19 -5.91
CA LYS A 39 2.42 9.96 -6.65
C LYS A 39 1.04 9.73 -6.06
N SER A 40 0.16 10.72 -6.15
CA SER A 40 -1.23 10.59 -5.73
C SER A 40 -2.07 9.98 -6.86
N LYS A 41 -2.70 8.83 -6.62
CA LYS A 41 -3.63 8.16 -7.54
C LYS A 41 -4.51 7.17 -6.78
N PHE A 42 -5.74 6.91 -7.24
CA PHE A 42 -6.66 5.97 -6.59
C PHE A 42 -6.98 6.30 -5.13
N GLN A 43 -7.01 7.59 -4.80
CA GLN A 43 -7.11 8.07 -3.41
C GLN A 43 -6.02 7.47 -2.50
N ALA A 44 -4.83 7.23 -3.05
CA ALA A 44 -3.68 6.66 -2.37
C ALA A 44 -2.38 7.40 -2.73
N LEU A 45 -1.36 7.22 -1.90
CA LEU A 45 0.03 7.40 -2.32
C LEU A 45 0.52 6.10 -2.94
N ILE A 46 0.92 6.17 -4.21
CA ILE A 46 1.42 5.03 -4.97
C ILE A 46 2.90 5.19 -5.30
N SER A 47 3.58 4.06 -5.45
CA SER A 47 4.97 4.00 -5.86
C SER A 47 5.22 2.72 -6.64
N GLU A 48 5.84 2.82 -7.81
CA GLU A 48 6.13 1.69 -8.71
C GLU A 48 7.58 1.26 -8.58
N GLY A 49 7.82 -0.05 -8.64
CA GLY A 49 9.15 -0.65 -8.58
C GLY A 49 9.15 -2.11 -9.01
N THR A 50 10.27 -2.79 -8.82
CA THR A 50 10.46 -4.19 -9.21
C THR A 50 11.06 -4.96 -8.02
N LEU A 51 10.47 -6.10 -7.68
CA LEU A 51 10.97 -7.02 -6.66
C LEU A 51 11.14 -8.41 -7.27
N GLY A 52 12.34 -9.00 -7.17
CA GLY A 52 12.61 -10.34 -7.70
C GLY A 52 12.30 -10.49 -9.20
N GLY A 53 12.42 -9.41 -9.99
CA GLY A 53 12.08 -9.39 -11.42
C GLY A 53 10.58 -9.14 -11.72
N GLU A 54 9.72 -9.12 -10.72
CA GLU A 54 8.28 -8.86 -10.86
C GLU A 54 7.96 -7.38 -10.63
N LYS A 55 7.11 -6.79 -11.48
CA LYS A 55 6.61 -5.42 -11.28
C LYS A 55 5.68 -5.37 -10.07
N VAL A 56 5.93 -4.44 -9.16
CA VAL A 56 5.13 -4.24 -7.95
C VAL A 56 4.67 -2.78 -7.87
N LEU A 57 3.39 -2.60 -7.56
CA LEU A 57 2.82 -1.32 -7.18
C LEU A 57 2.62 -1.30 -5.66
N LEU A 58 3.26 -0.37 -4.97
CA LEU A 58 2.96 -0.09 -3.55
C LEU A 58 1.80 0.90 -3.50
N LEU A 59 0.84 0.65 -2.62
CA LEU A 59 -0.36 1.46 -2.46
C LEU A 59 -0.64 1.71 -0.97
N LYS A 60 -0.62 2.99 -0.58
CA LYS A 60 -1.02 3.47 0.76
C LYS A 60 -2.31 4.28 0.65
N PRO A 61 -3.48 3.68 0.93
CA PRO A 61 -4.77 4.39 0.86
C PRO A 61 -4.72 5.68 1.69
N GLN A 62 -5.27 6.77 1.18
CA GLN A 62 -5.44 8.04 1.90
C GLN A 62 -6.91 8.25 2.30
N THR A 63 -7.67 7.15 2.38
CA THR A 63 -9.11 7.12 2.63
C THR A 63 -9.48 6.86 4.09
N PHE A 64 -8.49 6.79 4.99
CA PHE A 64 -8.60 6.20 6.33
C PHE A 64 -8.90 4.69 6.30
N MET A 65 -8.56 4.01 7.40
CA MET A 65 -8.53 2.55 7.51
C MET A 65 -9.83 1.89 7.03
N ASN A 66 -10.98 2.39 7.49
CA ASN A 66 -12.30 1.84 7.23
C ASN A 66 -12.75 1.92 5.76
N LEU A 67 -12.16 2.80 4.95
CA LEU A 67 -12.51 2.97 3.54
C LEU A 67 -11.36 2.54 2.61
N SER A 68 -10.39 1.77 3.11
CA SER A 68 -9.25 1.29 2.31
C SER A 68 -9.68 0.48 1.08
N GLY A 69 -10.77 -0.29 1.20
CA GLY A 69 -11.30 -1.10 0.10
C GLY A 69 -11.73 -0.28 -1.14
N GLN A 70 -12.10 0.99 -0.97
CA GLN A 70 -12.44 1.87 -2.10
C GLN A 70 -11.20 2.13 -2.96
N SER A 71 -10.10 2.53 -2.31
CA SER A 71 -8.81 2.79 -2.96
C SER A 71 -8.21 1.53 -3.59
N VAL A 72 -8.19 0.42 -2.85
CA VAL A 72 -7.68 -0.87 -3.34
C VAL A 72 -8.50 -1.35 -4.54
N GLY A 73 -9.83 -1.30 -4.45
CA GLY A 73 -10.72 -1.72 -5.53
C GLY A 73 -10.57 -0.87 -6.79
N GLU A 74 -10.34 0.44 -6.65
CA GLU A 74 -10.07 1.32 -7.79
C GLU A 74 -8.77 0.93 -8.51
N ALA A 75 -7.68 0.71 -7.77
CA ALA A 75 -6.40 0.28 -8.32
C ALA A 75 -6.51 -1.10 -9.01
N MET A 76 -7.18 -2.06 -8.37
CA MET A 76 -7.39 -3.39 -8.94
C MET A 76 -8.15 -3.33 -10.28
N ARG A 77 -9.24 -2.54 -10.35
CA ARG A 77 -10.00 -2.35 -11.60
C ARG A 77 -9.15 -1.70 -12.69
N PHE A 78 -8.38 -0.67 -12.35
CA PHE A 78 -7.54 0.05 -13.32
C PHE A 78 -6.48 -0.87 -13.94
N TYR A 79 -5.77 -1.66 -13.12
CA TYR A 79 -4.73 -2.57 -13.59
C TYR A 79 -5.23 -3.98 -13.96
N LYS A 80 -6.56 -4.21 -13.90
CA LYS A 80 -7.21 -5.50 -14.19
C LYS A 80 -6.65 -6.66 -13.34
N LEU A 81 -6.41 -6.40 -12.06
CA LEU A 81 -5.84 -7.35 -11.10
C LEU A 81 -6.92 -8.24 -10.49
N THR A 82 -6.51 -9.45 -10.09
CA THR A 82 -7.34 -10.38 -9.31
C THR A 82 -6.91 -10.35 -7.84
N PRO A 83 -7.72 -10.89 -6.90
CA PRO A 83 -7.30 -10.99 -5.50
C PRO A 83 -5.97 -11.74 -5.29
N ALA A 84 -5.62 -12.70 -6.16
CA ALA A 84 -4.35 -13.42 -6.11
C ALA A 84 -3.12 -12.54 -6.45
N ASP A 85 -3.34 -11.32 -6.96
CA ASP A 85 -2.30 -10.34 -7.26
C ASP A 85 -2.07 -9.34 -6.14
N VAL A 86 -2.88 -9.42 -5.06
CA VAL A 86 -2.88 -8.45 -3.97
C VAL A 86 -2.25 -9.06 -2.73
N VAL A 87 -1.31 -8.32 -2.14
CA VAL A 87 -0.74 -8.60 -0.82
C VAL A 87 -1.11 -7.44 0.09
N VAL A 88 -1.74 -7.71 1.23
CA VAL A 88 -2.15 -6.69 2.20
C VAL A 88 -1.27 -6.83 3.45
N LEU A 89 -0.64 -5.72 3.84
CA LEU A 89 0.12 -5.59 5.07
C LEU A 89 -0.68 -4.74 6.05
N HIS A 90 -0.97 -5.30 7.21
CA HIS A 90 -1.70 -4.66 8.30
C HIS A 90 -1.20 -5.18 9.65
N ASP A 91 -1.62 -4.53 10.73
CA ASP A 91 -1.37 -5.00 12.09
C ASP A 91 -2.34 -6.11 12.50
N GLU A 92 -1.86 -7.01 13.34
CA GLU A 92 -2.65 -8.05 13.99
C GLU A 92 -2.49 -7.89 15.51
N LEU A 93 -3.59 -8.00 16.25
CA LEU A 93 -3.60 -7.80 17.70
C LEU A 93 -3.16 -9.06 18.45
N ASP A 94 -3.48 -10.24 17.90
CA ASP A 94 -3.33 -11.54 18.57
C ASP A 94 -2.31 -12.46 17.87
N LEU A 95 -1.26 -11.87 17.28
CA LEU A 95 -0.20 -12.60 16.55
C LEU A 95 0.78 -13.35 17.48
#